data_AF-A0A7L5DGK2-F1
#
_entry.id   AF-A0A7L5DGK2-F1
#
_cell.length_a   1.000
_cell.length_b   1.000
_cell.length_c   1.000
_cell.angle_alpha   90.00
_cell.angle_beta   90.00
_cell.angle_gamma   90.00
#
_symmetry.space_group_name_H-M   'P 1'
#
loop_
_entity.id
_entity.type
_entity.pdbx_description
1 polymer ?
#
loop_
_entity_poly.entity_id
_entity_poly.type
_entity_poly.pdbx_seq_one_letter_code
_entity_poly.pdbx_strand_id
1 'polypeptide(L)'
;MTKAVSRWANQHTRLAITLLIGCELTNGFGGVLLGANALNNLPGATLLLLGVLAAGLAIGVRSPAAARIVGHTYAAQRWRLAVAFGSNWLLWIVLGAYWSYSVQTAAPSGTAWGSRRVVVRSDTLINPADTTIRPPVVYAKAAQKSEKRNQYVGKRIGFFLLFLLGFATWYFSIALACTMACSGYGALAALTLSLGLGFLAGGGYFLGRALESPFVPLRERPLPQRRRALRRFWLLWLILIGTFGVSLLTCSR
;
A
#
# COMPACT_ATOMS: atom_id res chain seq x y z
N MET A 1 10.87 11.62 25.92
CA MET A 1 10.76 10.46 24.99
C MET A 1 11.17 10.77 23.54
N THR A 2 11.06 12.00 23.03
CA THR A 2 11.31 12.32 21.60
C THR A 2 12.76 12.13 21.12
N LYS A 3 13.76 12.41 21.98
CA LYS A 3 15.18 12.33 21.58
C LYS A 3 15.66 10.90 21.25
N ALA A 4 15.16 9.88 21.94
CA ALA A 4 15.53 8.49 21.68
C ALA A 4 14.95 7.99 20.34
N VAL A 5 13.67 8.29 20.10
CA VAL A 5 12.98 7.94 18.84
C VAL A 5 13.61 8.67 17.67
N SER A 6 13.93 9.97 17.80
CA SER A 6 14.60 10.73 16.74
C SER A 6 15.98 10.17 16.39
N ARG A 7 16.77 9.76 17.39
CA ARG A 7 18.09 9.15 17.18
C ARG A 7 17.96 7.79 16.48
N TRP A 8 17.02 6.95 16.91
CA TRP A 8 16.76 5.66 16.26
C TRP A 8 16.29 5.83 14.81
N ALA A 9 15.38 6.76 14.55
CA ALA A 9 14.86 7.02 13.21
C ALA A 9 15.95 7.54 12.26
N ASN A 10 16.89 8.35 12.77
CA ASN A 10 18.03 8.81 11.98
C ASN A 10 18.98 7.66 11.63
N GLN A 11 19.23 6.75 12.57
CA GLN A 11 20.08 5.57 12.34
C GLN A 11 19.42 4.53 11.41
N HIS A 12 18.08 4.43 11.42
CA HIS A 12 17.32 3.43 10.67
C HIS A 12 16.32 4.07 9.70
N THR A 13 16.77 4.99 8.85
CA THR A 13 15.89 5.80 7.98
C THR A 13 14.94 4.96 7.13
N ARG A 14 15.41 3.83 6.57
CA ARG A 14 14.56 2.94 5.76
C ARG A 14 13.43 2.33 6.57
N LEU A 15 13.72 1.86 7.78
CA LEU A 15 12.71 1.27 8.67
C LEU A 15 11.72 2.33 9.15
N ALA A 16 12.21 3.52 9.47
CA ALA A 16 11.37 4.65 9.86
C ALA A 16 10.41 5.06 8.74
N ILE A 17 10.88 5.13 7.49
CA ILE A 17 10.03 5.41 6.32
C ILE A 17 8.98 4.30 6.15
N THR A 18 9.36 3.02 6.25
CA THR A 18 8.39 1.92 6.11
C THR A 18 7.36 1.90 7.22
N LEU A 19 7.75 2.21 8.46
CA LEU A 19 6.83 2.31 9.59
C LEU A 19 5.87 3.48 9.41
N LEU A 20 6.36 4.62 8.92
CA LEU A 20 5.52 5.78 8.65
C LEU A 20 4.49 5.48 7.55
N ILE A 21 4.92 4.83 6.46
CA ILE A 21 3.99 4.36 5.41
C ILE A 21 2.98 3.37 5.99
N GLY A 22 3.42 2.43 6.83
CA GLY A 22 2.53 1.47 7.49
C GLY A 22 1.48 2.17 8.36
N CYS A 23 1.88 3.12 9.19
CA CYS A 23 0.98 3.92 10.01
C CYS A 23 -0.02 4.72 9.17
N GLU A 24 0.43 5.37 8.09
CA GLU A 24 -0.45 6.10 7.18
C GLU A 24 -1.46 5.17 6.50
N LEU A 25 -1.04 3.96 6.09
CA LEU A 25 -1.95 2.97 5.54
C LEU A 25 -2.98 2.51 6.57
N THR A 26 -2.58 2.19 7.80
CA THR A 26 -3.54 1.79 8.85
C THR A 26 -4.51 2.90 9.19
N ASN A 27 -4.06 4.16 9.21
CA ASN A 27 -4.93 5.32 9.42
C ASN A 27 -5.89 5.52 8.24
N GLY A 28 -5.41 5.34 7.01
CA GLY A 28 -6.23 5.39 5.81
C GLY A 28 -7.31 4.31 5.80
N PHE A 29 -6.94 3.04 6.05
CA PHE A 29 -7.88 1.94 6.16
C PHE A 29 -8.89 2.14 7.29
N GLY A 30 -8.43 2.55 8.48
CA GLY A 30 -9.31 2.83 9.61
C GLY A 30 -10.28 3.98 9.33
N GLY A 31 -9.80 5.06 8.70
CA GLY A 31 -10.62 6.19 8.26
C GLY A 31 -11.68 5.74 7.25
N VAL A 32 -11.27 5.01 6.21
CA VAL A 32 -12.20 4.50 5.17
C VAL A 32 -13.27 3.61 5.77
N LEU A 33 -12.91 2.65 6.63
CA LEU A 33 -13.86 1.76 7.28
C LEU A 33 -14.82 2.53 8.20
N LEU A 34 -14.31 3.49 8.97
CA LEU A 34 -15.14 4.32 9.83
C LEU A 34 -16.13 5.15 9.00
N GLY A 35 -15.66 5.79 7.94
CA GLY A 35 -16.50 6.59 7.05
C GLY A 35 -17.56 5.79 6.33
N ALA A 36 -17.20 4.62 5.80
CA ALA A 36 -18.11 3.72 5.11
C ALA A 36 -19.27 3.25 6.00
N ASN A 37 -19.06 3.16 7.32
CA ASN A 37 -20.07 2.72 8.28
C ASN A 37 -20.81 3.88 8.97
N ALA A 38 -20.11 4.95 9.35
CA ALA A 38 -20.67 6.03 10.16
C ALA A 38 -21.41 7.10 9.34
N LEU A 39 -21.05 7.28 8.06
CA LEU A 39 -21.57 8.34 7.18
C LEU A 39 -22.33 7.79 5.97
N ASN A 40 -22.71 6.51 5.99
CA ASN A 40 -23.40 5.85 4.88
C ASN A 40 -24.77 6.44 4.54
N ASN A 41 -25.45 7.04 5.53
CA ASN A 41 -26.79 7.60 5.37
C ASN A 41 -26.79 9.05 4.84
N LEU A 42 -25.62 9.65 4.61
CA LEU A 42 -25.53 11.02 4.10
C LEU A 42 -25.71 11.06 2.58
N PRO A 43 -26.42 12.06 2.04
CA PRO A 43 -26.57 12.22 0.60
C PRO A 43 -25.23 12.56 -0.06
N GLY A 44 -24.99 12.04 -1.27
CA GLY A 44 -23.71 12.19 -1.99
C GLY A 44 -23.22 13.64 -2.14
N ALA A 45 -24.14 14.61 -2.33
CA ALA A 45 -23.80 16.02 -2.39
C ALA A 45 -23.17 16.55 -1.09
N THR A 46 -23.67 16.10 0.08
CA THR A 46 -23.08 16.47 1.38
C THR A 46 -21.72 15.83 1.59
N LEU A 47 -21.54 14.58 1.15
CA LEU A 47 -20.24 13.90 1.19
C LEU A 47 -19.21 14.59 0.30
N LEU A 48 -19.60 15.04 -0.90
CA LEU A 48 -18.72 15.82 -1.78
C LEU A 48 -18.33 17.16 -1.15
N LEU A 49 -19.29 17.88 -0.55
CA LEU A 49 -19.03 19.15 0.12
C LEU A 49 -18.10 18.97 1.32
N LEU A 50 -18.33 17.96 2.15
CA LEU A 50 -17.42 17.58 3.24
C LEU A 50 -16.04 17.20 2.72
N GLY A 51 -15.96 16.53 1.57
CA GLY A 51 -14.72 16.13 0.93
C GLY A 51 -13.91 17.32 0.45
N VAL A 52 -14.57 18.29 -0.19
CA VAL A 52 -13.94 19.56 -0.61
C VAL A 52 -13.46 20.36 0.59
N LEU A 53 -14.25 20.44 1.67
CA LEU A 53 -13.85 21.12 2.90
C LEU A 53 -12.65 20.43 3.57
N ALA A 54 -12.66 19.10 3.69
CA ALA A 54 -11.56 18.33 4.26
C ALA A 54 -10.29 18.45 3.41
N ALA A 55 -10.40 18.41 2.09
CA ALA A 55 -9.30 18.63 1.16
C ALA A 55 -8.75 20.05 1.25
N GLY A 56 -9.64 21.07 1.29
CA GLY A 56 -9.27 22.46 1.47
C GLY A 56 -8.52 22.69 2.79
N LEU A 57 -8.97 22.07 3.89
CA LEU A 57 -8.30 22.10 5.18
C LEU A 57 -6.92 21.43 5.10
N ALA A 58 -6.82 20.24 4.50
CA ALA A 58 -5.57 19.50 4.36
C ALA A 58 -4.53 20.28 3.53
N ILE A 59 -4.96 20.89 2.42
CA ILE A 59 -4.12 21.72 1.55
C ILE A 59 -3.73 23.01 2.28
N GLY A 60 -4.69 23.67 2.94
CA GLY A 60 -4.47 24.92 3.66
C GLY A 60 -3.41 24.79 4.75
N VAL A 61 -3.48 23.73 5.56
CA VAL A 61 -2.54 23.48 6.67
C VAL A 61 -1.15 23.12 6.15
N ARG A 62 -1.07 22.46 4.99
CA ARG A 62 0.20 22.12 4.31
C ARG A 62 0.79 23.26 3.50
N SER A 63 0.00 24.31 3.22
CA SER A 63 0.46 25.43 2.43
C SER A 63 1.67 26.14 3.08
N PRO A 64 2.63 26.62 2.26
CA PRO A 64 3.76 27.40 2.78
C PRO A 64 3.31 28.74 3.38
N ALA A 65 2.14 29.27 2.98
CA ALA A 65 1.55 30.45 3.58
C ALA A 65 1.14 30.22 5.04
N ALA A 66 0.51 29.07 5.35
CA ALA A 66 0.20 28.68 6.73
C ALA A 66 1.45 28.50 7.60
N ALA A 67 2.59 28.16 7.00
CA ALA A 67 3.87 28.07 7.71
C ALA A 67 4.42 29.43 8.17
N ARG A 68 4.05 30.52 7.48
CA ARG A 68 4.53 31.88 7.80
C ARG A 68 3.70 32.55 8.89
N ILE A 69 2.41 32.22 8.96
CA ILE A 69 1.46 32.81 9.92
C ILE A 69 1.62 32.20 11.31
N VAL A 70 1.89 30.89 11.36
CA VAL A 70 2.11 30.14 12.59
C VAL A 70 3.57 30.35 13.01
N GLY A 71 3.82 31.29 13.92
CA GLY A 71 5.16 31.64 14.38
C GLY A 71 6.00 30.44 14.84
N HIS A 72 7.32 30.61 14.89
CA HIS A 72 8.32 29.55 15.14
C HIS A 72 8.28 28.90 16.54
N THR A 73 7.19 29.02 17.30
CA THR A 73 7.08 28.36 18.58
C THR A 73 6.88 26.85 18.38
N TYR A 74 7.60 26.05 19.17
CA TYR A 74 7.51 24.60 19.15
C TYR A 74 6.07 24.09 19.35
N ALA A 75 5.29 24.78 20.19
CA ALA A 75 3.88 24.47 20.42
C ALA A 75 3.03 24.64 19.14
N ALA A 76 3.22 25.74 18.42
CA ALA A 76 2.46 26.04 17.22
C ALA A 76 2.79 25.06 16.07
N GLN A 77 4.05 24.66 15.94
CA GLN A 77 4.48 23.59 15.03
C GLN A 77 3.82 22.24 15.35
N ARG A 78 3.74 21.88 16.65
CA ARG A 78 3.08 20.64 17.09
C ARG A 78 1.59 20.65 16.77
N TRP A 79 0.89 21.76 17.04
CA TRP A 79 -0.52 21.92 16.72
C TRP A 79 -0.76 21.82 15.21
N ARG A 80 0.08 22.46 14.40
CA ARG A 80 -0.01 22.37 12.94
C ARG A 80 0.11 20.93 12.43
N LEU A 81 1.07 20.16 12.95
CA LEU A 81 1.23 18.75 12.60
C LEU A 81 0.01 17.91 13.01
N ALA A 82 -0.54 18.17 14.19
CA ALA A 82 -1.76 17.52 14.66
C ALA A 82 -2.96 17.81 13.74
N VAL A 83 -3.15 19.07 13.32
CA VAL A 83 -4.21 19.45 12.38
C VAL A 83 -3.97 18.87 10.99
N ALA A 84 -2.72 18.84 10.52
CA ALA A 84 -2.37 18.23 9.23
C ALA A 84 -2.67 16.72 9.22
N PHE A 85 -2.41 16.04 10.34
CA PHE A 85 -2.72 14.64 10.51
C PHE A 85 -4.24 14.40 10.62
N GLY A 86 -4.92 15.20 11.43
CA GLY A 86 -6.38 15.12 11.61
C GLY A 86 -7.15 15.39 10.32
N SER A 87 -6.74 16.39 9.53
CA SER A 87 -7.35 16.67 8.23
C SER A 87 -7.13 15.55 7.21
N ASN A 88 -5.96 14.91 7.20
CA ASN A 88 -5.69 13.73 6.38
C ASN A 88 -6.61 12.55 6.75
N TRP A 89 -6.78 12.32 8.06
CA TRP A 89 -7.66 11.27 8.56
C TRP A 89 -9.13 11.52 8.25
N LEU A 90 -9.61 12.76 8.42
CA LEU A 90 -10.97 13.18 8.02
C LEU A 90 -11.21 12.98 6.53
N LEU A 91 -10.21 13.26 5.69
CA LEU A 91 -10.32 13.06 4.25
C LEU A 91 -10.53 11.58 3.91
N TRP A 92 -9.81 10.66 4.57
CA TRP A 92 -10.03 9.22 4.42
C TRP A 92 -11.42 8.77 4.88
N ILE A 93 -11.94 9.35 5.97
CA ILE A 93 -13.31 9.09 6.43
C ILE A 93 -14.32 9.50 5.36
N VAL A 94 -14.24 10.74 4.85
CA VAL A 94 -15.19 11.19 3.83
C VAL A 94 -15.07 10.39 2.54
N LEU A 95 -13.84 10.03 2.14
CA LEU A 95 -13.61 9.20 0.95
C LEU A 95 -14.21 7.80 1.10
N GLY A 96 -14.09 7.17 2.26
CA GLY A 96 -14.71 5.87 2.54
C GLY A 96 -16.23 5.93 2.54
N ALA A 97 -16.80 7.00 3.10
CA ALA A 97 -18.24 7.25 3.05
C ALA A 97 -18.73 7.42 1.60
N TYR A 98 -18.03 8.25 0.81
CA TYR A 98 -18.36 8.47 -0.60
C TYR A 98 -18.23 7.20 -1.43
N TRP A 99 -17.19 6.40 -1.18
CA TRP A 99 -17.02 5.09 -1.83
C TRP A 99 -18.21 4.18 -1.53
N SER A 100 -18.59 4.04 -0.25
CA SER A 100 -19.75 3.24 0.18
C SER A 100 -21.05 3.71 -0.50
N TYR A 101 -21.28 5.03 -0.51
CA TYR A 101 -22.42 5.64 -1.19
C TYR A 101 -22.42 5.33 -2.69
N SER A 102 -21.28 5.45 -3.39
CA SER A 102 -21.16 5.21 -4.83
C SER A 102 -21.34 3.74 -5.23
N VAL A 103 -21.04 2.80 -4.33
CA VAL A 103 -21.29 1.37 -4.55
C VAL A 103 -22.78 1.06 -4.42
N GLN A 104 -23.47 1.71 -3.49
CA GLN A 104 -24.90 1.52 -3.25
C GLN A 104 -25.77 2.27 -4.26
N THR A 105 -25.31 3.43 -4.71
CA THR A 105 -25.98 4.25 -5.71
C THR A 105 -25.20 4.16 -7.02
N ALA A 106 -25.60 3.21 -7.86
CA ALA A 106 -25.06 3.08 -9.21
C ALA A 106 -25.49 4.29 -10.05
N ALA A 107 -24.83 5.43 -9.86
CA ALA A 107 -24.91 6.54 -10.79
C ALA A 107 -24.21 6.10 -12.08
N PRO A 108 -24.78 6.36 -13.27
CA PRO A 108 -24.10 6.12 -14.53
C PRO A 108 -22.83 6.97 -14.57
N SER A 109 -21.70 6.36 -14.25
CA SER A 109 -20.38 6.99 -14.30
C SER A 109 -19.94 7.12 -15.75
N GLY A 110 -20.57 8.07 -16.45
CA GLY A 110 -20.08 8.60 -17.71
C GLY A 110 -18.74 9.28 -17.46
N THR A 111 -17.65 8.51 -17.46
CA THR A 111 -16.31 9.08 -17.39
C THR A 111 -16.10 9.93 -18.65
N ALA A 112 -15.83 11.23 -18.46
CA ALA A 112 -15.43 12.15 -19.54
C ALA A 112 -14.11 11.74 -20.24
N TRP A 113 -13.49 10.64 -19.81
CA TRP A 113 -12.29 10.04 -20.41
C TRP A 113 -12.59 8.88 -21.36
N GLY A 114 -13.82 8.36 -21.41
CA GLY A 114 -14.19 7.25 -22.29
C GLY A 114 -14.38 7.62 -23.78
N SER A 115 -14.52 8.91 -24.12
CA SER A 115 -14.89 9.35 -25.48
C SER A 115 -13.77 9.96 -26.32
N ARG A 116 -12.53 10.05 -25.82
CA ARG A 116 -11.40 10.49 -26.66
C ARG A 116 -10.91 9.33 -27.55
N ARG A 117 -11.54 9.18 -28.72
CA ARG A 117 -10.87 8.53 -29.87
C ARG A 117 -9.68 9.40 -30.26
N VAL A 118 -8.48 8.96 -29.94
CA VAL A 118 -7.26 9.48 -30.56
C VAL A 118 -7.24 8.97 -31.99
N VAL A 119 -7.72 9.77 -32.93
CA VAL A 119 -7.50 9.53 -34.36
C VAL A 119 -6.05 9.91 -34.64
N VAL A 120 -5.18 8.91 -34.74
CA VAL A 120 -3.82 9.11 -35.24
C VAL A 120 -3.94 9.36 -36.75
N ARG A 121 -3.94 10.62 -37.15
CA ARG A 121 -3.80 11.01 -38.55
C ARG A 121 -2.31 11.01 -38.86
N SER A 122 -1.86 10.03 -39.64
CA SER A 122 -0.51 10.00 -40.17
C SER A 122 -0.42 10.95 -41.37
N ASP A 123 -0.11 12.22 -41.12
CA ASP A 123 0.34 13.12 -42.19
C ASP A 123 1.71 12.65 -42.65
N THR A 124 1.71 11.83 -43.70
CA THR A 124 2.93 11.35 -44.37
C THR A 124 3.20 12.21 -45.60
N LEU A 125 3.83 13.36 -45.35
CA LEU A 125 4.52 14.15 -46.38
C LEU A 125 6.02 13.79 -46.46
N ILE A 126 6.43 12.65 -45.89
CA ILE A 126 7.83 12.21 -45.88
C ILE A 126 7.99 11.08 -46.89
N ASN A 127 8.76 11.37 -47.93
CA ASN A 127 9.12 10.47 -49.01
C ASN A 127 9.90 9.27 -48.42
N PRO A 128 9.40 8.02 -48.55
CA PRO A 128 9.98 6.84 -47.88
C PRO A 128 11.35 6.39 -48.43
N ALA A 129 11.90 7.09 -49.42
CA ALA A 129 13.17 6.73 -50.04
C ALA A 129 14.42 7.25 -49.31
N ASP A 130 14.31 8.18 -48.34
CA ASP A 130 15.49 8.93 -47.87
C ASP A 130 15.68 9.01 -46.34
N THR A 131 15.03 8.13 -45.58
CA THR A 131 15.22 8.09 -44.12
C THR A 131 15.65 6.72 -43.61
N THR A 132 16.87 6.30 -43.96
CA THR A 132 17.63 5.38 -43.09
C THR A 132 18.09 6.12 -41.84
N ILE A 133 17.15 6.40 -40.94
CA ILE A 133 17.46 6.86 -39.59
C ILE A 133 18.01 5.64 -38.84
N ARG A 134 19.33 5.45 -38.87
CA ARG A 134 20.02 4.58 -37.92
C ARG A 134 19.85 5.22 -36.54
N PRO A 135 19.11 4.60 -35.59
CA PRO A 135 19.01 5.16 -34.25
C PRO A 135 20.42 5.14 -33.62
N PRO A 136 20.85 6.21 -32.93
CA PRO A 136 22.13 6.22 -32.23
C PRO A 136 22.20 5.01 -31.29
N VAL A 137 23.35 4.35 -31.23
CA VAL A 137 23.61 3.11 -30.45
C VAL A 137 23.17 3.22 -28.98
N VAL A 138 23.05 4.45 -28.47
CA VAL A 138 22.55 4.79 -27.13
C VAL A 138 21.05 4.47 -26.96
N TYR A 139 20.23 4.69 -27.98
CA TYR A 139 18.78 4.41 -27.94
C TYR A 139 18.48 2.92 -28.13
N ALA A 140 19.30 2.17 -28.87
CA ALA A 140 19.17 0.72 -28.99
C ALA A 140 19.36 0.00 -27.64
N LYS A 141 20.32 0.45 -26.82
CA LYS A 141 20.51 -0.07 -25.45
C LYS A 141 19.37 0.32 -24.51
N ALA A 142 18.81 1.52 -24.64
CA ALA A 142 17.65 1.95 -23.85
C ALA A 142 16.36 1.19 -24.24
N ALA A 143 16.14 0.97 -25.54
CA ALA A 143 15.04 0.19 -26.08
C ALA A 143 15.10 -1.27 -25.61
N GLN A 144 16.25 -1.94 -25.72
CA GLN A 144 16.44 -3.31 -25.19
C GLN A 144 16.24 -3.40 -23.66
N LYS A 145 16.62 -2.35 -22.90
CA LYS A 145 16.39 -2.29 -21.46
C LYS A 145 14.91 -2.11 -21.11
N SER A 146 14.17 -1.37 -21.94
CA SER A 146 12.71 -1.19 -21.80
C SER A 146 11.92 -2.45 -22.20
N GLU A 147 12.38 -3.17 -23.22
CA GLU A 147 11.76 -4.40 -23.70
C GLU A 147 11.92 -5.56 -22.70
N LYS A 148 13.13 -5.70 -22.11
CA LYS A 148 13.33 -6.59 -20.95
C LYS A 148 12.48 -6.18 -19.74
N ARG A 149 12.27 -4.87 -19.50
CA ARG A 149 11.44 -4.40 -18.37
C ARG A 149 9.97 -4.81 -18.52
N ASN A 150 9.42 -4.74 -19.73
CA ASN A 150 8.04 -5.12 -20.03
C ASN A 150 7.82 -6.64 -19.90
N GLN A 151 8.81 -7.46 -20.23
CA GLN A 151 8.73 -8.92 -20.12
C GLN A 151 8.56 -9.43 -18.66
N TYR A 152 8.94 -8.63 -17.65
CA TYR A 152 8.79 -8.99 -16.23
C TYR A 152 7.58 -8.35 -15.54
N VAL A 153 6.82 -7.48 -16.20
CA VAL A 153 5.61 -6.84 -15.62
C VAL A 153 4.54 -7.89 -15.31
N GLY A 154 4.29 -8.84 -16.23
CA GLY A 154 3.34 -9.93 -16.00
C GLY A 154 3.72 -10.83 -14.82
N LYS A 155 5.01 -11.11 -14.64
CA LYS A 155 5.50 -11.90 -13.50
C LYS A 155 5.34 -11.15 -12.17
N ARG A 156 5.51 -9.82 -12.15
CA ARG A 156 5.29 -8.99 -10.94
C ARG A 156 3.83 -9.00 -10.50
N ILE A 157 2.90 -8.92 -11.46
CA ILE A 157 1.45 -9.03 -11.20
C ILE A 157 1.11 -10.40 -10.61
N GLY A 158 1.71 -11.48 -11.12
CA GLY A 158 1.56 -12.82 -10.53
C GLY A 158 1.98 -12.89 -9.06
N PHE A 159 3.11 -12.27 -8.67
CA PHE A 159 3.52 -12.23 -7.26
C PHE A 159 2.60 -11.39 -6.39
N PHE A 160 2.03 -10.32 -6.94
CA PHE A 160 1.04 -9.50 -6.23
C PHE A 160 -0.27 -10.27 -5.99
N LEU A 161 -0.73 -11.04 -6.99
CA LEU A 161 -1.87 -11.96 -6.85
C LEU A 161 -1.60 -13.06 -5.81
N LEU A 162 -0.39 -13.62 -5.79
CA LEU A 162 0.01 -14.59 -4.74
C LEU A 162 -0.03 -13.97 -3.34
N PHE A 163 0.36 -12.70 -3.19
CA PHE A 163 0.25 -11.99 -1.92
C PHE A 163 -1.21 -11.81 -1.49
N LEU A 164 -2.08 -11.36 -2.40
CA LEU A 164 -3.52 -11.24 -2.16
C LEU A 164 -4.14 -12.58 -1.76
N LEU A 165 -3.77 -13.66 -2.44
CA LEU A 165 -4.23 -15.00 -2.12
C LEU A 165 -3.78 -15.42 -0.71
N GLY A 166 -2.52 -15.19 -0.36
CA GLY A 166 -1.99 -15.45 0.97
C GLY A 166 -2.73 -14.67 2.07
N PHE A 167 -3.04 -13.41 1.81
CA PHE A 167 -3.80 -12.56 2.73
C PHE A 167 -5.24 -13.06 2.91
N ALA A 168 -5.92 -13.42 1.82
CA ALA A 168 -7.26 -14.01 1.89
C ALA A 168 -7.26 -15.32 2.69
N THR A 169 -6.31 -16.24 2.42
CA THR A 169 -6.21 -17.50 3.16
C THR A 169 -5.94 -17.30 4.65
N TRP A 170 -5.15 -16.28 5.02
CA TRP A 170 -4.91 -15.93 6.41
C TRP A 170 -6.17 -15.43 7.10
N TYR A 171 -6.95 -14.56 6.43
CA TYR A 171 -8.23 -14.08 6.95
C TYR A 171 -9.21 -15.23 7.23
N PHE A 172 -9.37 -16.16 6.27
CA PHE A 172 -10.20 -17.35 6.47
C PHE A 172 -9.68 -18.25 7.58
N SER A 173 -8.36 -18.39 7.70
CA SER A 173 -7.73 -19.19 8.76
C SER A 173 -7.99 -18.62 10.16
N ILE A 174 -8.02 -17.28 10.31
CA ILE A 174 -8.40 -16.64 11.58
C ILE A 174 -9.86 -16.92 11.92
N ALA A 175 -10.77 -16.74 10.96
CA ALA A 175 -12.19 -17.00 11.18
C ALA A 175 -12.41 -18.47 11.60
N LEU A 176 -11.78 -19.41 10.88
CA LEU A 176 -11.87 -20.83 11.17
C LEU A 176 -11.27 -21.16 12.55
N ALA A 177 -10.10 -20.62 12.87
CA ALA A 177 -9.47 -20.81 14.18
C ALA A 177 -10.35 -20.27 15.33
N CYS A 178 -11.03 -19.15 15.13
CA CYS A 178 -11.96 -18.60 16.11
C CYS A 178 -13.14 -19.54 16.35
N THR A 179 -13.76 -20.07 15.28
CA THR A 179 -14.86 -21.06 15.42
C THR A 179 -14.42 -22.33 16.15
N MET A 180 -13.22 -22.85 15.82
CA MET A 180 -12.66 -24.05 16.47
C MET A 180 -12.27 -23.80 17.93
N ALA A 181 -11.82 -22.58 18.26
CA ALA A 181 -11.52 -22.19 19.63
C ALA A 181 -12.82 -22.12 20.45
N CYS A 182 -13.89 -21.54 19.91
CA CYS A 182 -15.20 -21.46 20.56
C CYS A 182 -15.85 -22.83 20.78
N SER A 183 -15.57 -23.82 19.95
CA SER A 183 -16.08 -25.19 20.10
C SER A 183 -15.21 -26.09 21.00
N GLY A 184 -14.22 -25.52 21.70
CA GLY A 184 -13.35 -26.27 22.63
C GLY A 184 -12.20 -27.02 21.97
N TYR A 185 -12.00 -26.92 20.64
CA TYR A 185 -10.88 -27.53 19.93
C TYR A 185 -9.66 -26.62 19.89
N GLY A 186 -9.12 -26.25 21.06
CA GLY A 186 -8.02 -25.29 21.18
C GLY A 186 -6.74 -25.69 20.41
N ALA A 187 -6.38 -26.98 20.43
CA ALA A 187 -5.20 -27.47 19.70
C ALA A 187 -5.35 -27.34 18.17
N LEU A 188 -6.56 -27.59 17.65
CA LEU A 188 -6.85 -27.50 16.22
C LEU A 188 -6.97 -26.04 15.77
N ALA A 189 -7.50 -25.18 16.62
CA ALA A 189 -7.47 -23.73 16.44
C ALA A 189 -6.03 -23.18 16.36
N ALA A 190 -5.12 -23.65 17.23
CA ALA A 190 -3.72 -23.25 17.18
C ALA A 190 -3.02 -23.69 15.89
N LEU A 191 -3.25 -24.93 15.45
CA LEU A 191 -2.70 -25.46 14.19
C LEU A 191 -3.19 -24.66 12.97
N THR A 192 -4.49 -24.40 12.89
CA THR A 192 -5.09 -23.64 11.78
C THR A 192 -4.58 -22.20 11.73
N LEU A 193 -4.44 -21.55 12.90
CA LEU A 193 -3.79 -20.23 12.99
C LEU A 193 -2.33 -20.25 12.53
N SER A 194 -1.56 -21.26 12.95
CA SER A 194 -0.15 -21.39 12.56
C SER A 194 0.02 -21.57 11.04
N LEU A 195 -0.90 -22.31 10.42
CA LEU A 195 -0.98 -22.49 8.97
C LEU A 195 -1.30 -21.18 8.26
N GLY A 196 -2.30 -20.44 8.76
CA GLY A 196 -2.64 -19.11 8.25
C GLY A 196 -1.46 -18.13 8.32
N LEU A 197 -0.74 -18.12 9.44
CA LEU A 197 0.48 -17.32 9.62
C LEU A 197 1.58 -17.72 8.60
N GLY A 198 1.70 -19.02 8.30
CA GLY A 198 2.57 -19.52 7.25
C GLY A 198 2.21 -18.95 5.87
N PHE A 199 0.93 -18.96 5.51
CA PHE A 199 0.46 -18.35 4.25
C PHE A 199 0.71 -16.85 4.19
N LEU A 200 0.47 -16.13 5.30
CA LEU A 200 0.74 -14.69 5.37
C LEU A 200 2.23 -14.38 5.20
N ALA A 201 3.11 -15.13 5.88
CA ALA A 201 4.55 -14.98 5.74
C ALA A 201 5.02 -15.30 4.31
N GLY A 202 4.45 -16.34 3.70
CA GLY A 202 4.68 -16.70 2.29
C GLY A 202 4.27 -15.56 1.35
N GLY A 203 3.07 -15.01 1.55
CA GLY A 203 2.60 -13.85 0.81
C GLY A 203 3.54 -12.64 0.96
N GLY A 204 3.90 -12.28 2.19
CA GLY A 204 4.81 -11.16 2.45
C GLY A 204 6.18 -11.33 1.80
N TYR A 205 6.69 -12.55 1.73
CA TYR A 205 7.91 -12.87 0.98
C TYR A 205 7.76 -12.62 -0.52
N PHE A 206 6.65 -13.03 -1.13
CA PHE A 206 6.38 -12.75 -2.54
C PHE A 206 6.20 -11.26 -2.82
N LEU A 207 5.57 -10.52 -1.91
CA LEU A 207 5.41 -9.07 -2.02
C LEU A 207 6.75 -8.34 -1.96
N GLY A 208 7.60 -8.68 -1.00
CA GLY A 208 8.96 -8.13 -0.91
C GLY A 208 9.76 -8.39 -2.19
N ARG A 209 9.54 -9.56 -2.80
CA ARG A 209 10.17 -9.93 -4.07
C ARG A 209 9.60 -9.19 -5.28
N ALA A 210 8.32 -8.86 -5.28
CA ALA A 210 7.70 -8.04 -6.34
C ALA A 210 8.27 -6.61 -6.36
N LEU A 211 8.69 -6.10 -5.19
CA LEU A 211 9.25 -4.76 -5.03
C LEU A 211 10.76 -4.69 -5.31
N GLU A 212 11.49 -5.81 -5.31
CA GLU A 212 12.92 -5.84 -5.65
C GLU A 212 13.18 -5.45 -7.11
N SER A 213 14.10 -4.50 -7.33
CA SER A 213 14.61 -4.10 -8.65
C SER A 213 16.15 -4.11 -8.61
N PRO A 214 16.86 -4.87 -9.49
CA PRO A 214 16.37 -5.68 -10.60
C PRO A 214 15.76 -7.03 -10.19
N PHE A 215 14.75 -7.49 -10.93
CA PHE A 215 14.12 -8.79 -10.70
C PHE A 215 15.03 -9.91 -11.22
N VAL A 216 15.55 -10.74 -10.32
CA VAL A 216 16.35 -11.93 -10.65
C VAL A 216 15.59 -13.19 -10.21
N PRO A 217 15.26 -14.12 -11.13
CA PRO A 217 14.58 -15.36 -10.79
C PRO A 217 15.43 -16.23 -9.84
N LEU A 218 14.77 -17.05 -9.01
CA LEU A 218 15.43 -17.68 -7.86
C LEU A 218 16.42 -18.76 -8.32
N ARG A 219 16.17 -19.31 -9.50
CA ARG A 219 16.97 -20.34 -10.17
C ARG A 219 18.33 -19.81 -10.62
N GLU A 220 18.44 -18.52 -10.91
CA GLU A 220 19.66 -17.86 -11.40
C GLU A 220 20.49 -17.25 -10.26
N ARG A 221 19.99 -17.26 -9.01
CA ARG A 221 20.74 -16.69 -7.88
C ARG A 221 21.84 -17.65 -7.41
N PRO A 222 23.06 -17.12 -7.12
CA PRO A 222 24.11 -17.92 -6.53
C PRO A 222 23.69 -18.43 -5.14
N LEU A 223 24.06 -19.68 -4.81
CA LEU A 223 23.76 -20.36 -3.54
C LEU A 223 23.92 -19.49 -2.26
N PRO A 224 24.98 -18.69 -2.08
CA PRO A 224 25.12 -17.84 -0.90
C PRO A 224 24.04 -16.75 -0.78
N GLN A 225 23.57 -16.18 -1.89
CA GLN A 225 22.48 -15.20 -1.87
C GLN A 225 21.12 -15.86 -1.60
N ARG A 226 20.91 -17.08 -2.10
CA ARG A 226 19.67 -17.85 -1.85
C ARG A 226 19.49 -18.15 -0.37
N ARG A 227 20.57 -18.55 0.33
CA ARG A 227 20.54 -18.77 1.79
C ARG A 227 20.20 -17.51 2.57
N ARG A 228 20.72 -16.33 2.19
CA ARG A 228 20.37 -15.05 2.86
C ARG A 228 18.89 -14.68 2.69
N ALA A 229 18.32 -14.91 1.50
CA ALA A 229 16.90 -14.66 1.26
C ALA A 229 16.01 -15.59 2.08
N LEU A 230 16.37 -16.89 2.17
CA LEU A 230 15.68 -17.86 3.01
C LEU A 230 15.79 -17.53 4.50
N ARG A 231 16.95 -17.07 4.98
CA ARG A 231 17.08 -16.59 6.36
C ARG A 231 16.14 -15.43 6.66
N ARG A 232 15.98 -14.47 5.75
CA ARG A 232 15.03 -13.36 5.93
C ARG A 232 13.59 -13.87 6.04
N PHE A 233 13.22 -14.86 5.23
CA PHE A 233 11.92 -15.51 5.31
C PHE A 233 11.71 -16.18 6.67
N TRP A 234 12.65 -17.02 7.11
CA TRP A 234 12.58 -17.70 8.41
C TRP A 234 12.57 -16.72 9.58
N LEU A 235 13.32 -15.63 9.48
CA LEU A 235 13.37 -14.60 10.51
C LEU A 235 12.05 -13.80 10.57
N LEU A 236 11.45 -13.48 9.42
CA LEU A 236 10.09 -12.90 9.36
C LEU A 236 9.04 -13.84 9.95
N TRP A 237 9.10 -15.14 9.60
CA TRP A 237 8.19 -16.16 10.11
C TRP A 237 8.32 -16.34 11.64
N LEU A 238 9.55 -16.37 12.16
CA LEU A 238 9.82 -16.44 13.59
C LEU A 238 9.35 -15.18 14.34
N ILE A 239 9.55 -13.99 13.76
CA ILE A 239 9.01 -12.74 14.35
C ILE A 239 7.48 -12.79 14.37
N LEU A 240 6.84 -13.23 13.29
CA LEU A 240 5.38 -13.36 13.23
C LEU A 240 4.87 -14.34 14.28
N ILE A 241 5.46 -15.52 14.41
CA ILE A 241 5.08 -16.49 15.44
C ILE A 241 5.33 -15.94 16.85
N GLY A 242 6.49 -15.32 17.08
CA GLY A 242 6.85 -14.78 18.38
C GLY A 242 5.92 -13.65 18.81
N THR A 243 5.63 -12.71 17.93
CA THR A 243 4.68 -11.61 18.20
C THR A 243 3.27 -12.13 18.46
N PHE A 244 2.79 -13.06 17.63
CA PHE A 244 1.47 -13.65 17.80
C PHE A 244 1.36 -14.48 19.09
N GLY A 245 2.39 -15.26 19.41
CA GLY A 245 2.46 -16.04 20.65
C GLY A 245 2.47 -15.16 21.90
N VAL A 246 3.22 -14.05 21.88
CA VAL A 246 3.21 -13.05 22.96
C VAL A 246 1.82 -12.42 23.10
N SER A 247 1.17 -12.05 21.99
CA SER A 247 -0.18 -11.49 22.01
C SER A 247 -1.20 -12.46 22.61
N LEU A 248 -1.12 -13.76 22.29
CA LEU A 248 -1.99 -14.79 22.86
C LEU A 248 -1.75 -14.95 24.37
N LEU A 249 -0.49 -14.97 24.81
CA LEU A 249 -0.13 -15.05 26.25
C LEU A 249 -0.59 -13.82 27.05
N THR A 250 -0.58 -12.63 26.46
CA THR A 250 -1.10 -11.42 27.10
C THR A 250 -2.63 -11.38 27.13
N CYS A 251 -3.31 -12.09 26.23
CA CYS A 251 -4.76 -12.12 26.15
C CYS A 251 -5.38 -13.25 26.99
N SER A 252 -4.59 -14.26 27.37
CA SER A 252 -5.01 -15.37 28.24
C SER A 252 -4.83 -15.09 29.74
N ARG A 253 -4.49 -13.85 30.12
CA ARG A 253 -4.43 -13.38 31.50
C ARG A 253 -5.53 -12.37 31.73
#